data_AF-A0A2P8DRC9-F1
#
_entry.id   AF-A0A2P8DRC9-F1
#
_cell.length_a   1.000
_cell.length_b   1.000
_cell.length_c   1.000
_cell.angle_alpha   90.00
_cell.angle_beta   90.00
_cell.angle_gamma   90.00
#
_symmetry.space_group_name_H-M   'P 1'
#
loop_
_entity.id
_entity.type
_entity.pdbx_description
1 polymer ?
#
loop_
_entity_poly.entity_id
_entity_poly.type
_entity_poly.pdbx_seq_one_letter_code
_entity_poly.pdbx_strand_id
1 'polypeptide(L)'
;MPRQRNERLVELLDEAGLTHKGLARRVVERARAVGLEVSYDHNSVRRWLDGDQPRYPSLVVEVLTEALGRRVTAGECGLSGESDPVDVGLEFGLSWSAGLDTATALWRGDVERRRFLIGASYAVAVYPAASMRWLTLHEPGRPTRSSGRRVGRSDIDSITSMTASFRSLDNQVGGGQVRATVAQYLHSSVAPLLRGSYTEPVGAELFAAAAELTKLAGWMAYDQEEHGLAQRYLIQALRLARTGGNAGLGAEILAAMSHQATYVGRPGDAVDLARAAQIGARKAGLAALESECHVVEAHGHAALDDASACSSSLTHAERAFDRSDASPDWLAYYDEAYLSAKIAHCFRDLGDDDRTATYAERSLDMADGYQRGRSFNLCLLAGAHAGDDPLEAVRVGERVADIVEGLGSRRSHSYLRAVRHRLAAHDQIPEVAEFRDRVAAVTARA
;
A
#
# COMPACT_ATOMS: atom_id res chain seq x y z
N MET A 1 38.39 -23.91 -8.40
CA MET A 1 37.29 -24.48 -9.20
C MET A 1 37.24 -23.73 -10.51
N PRO A 2 37.29 -24.38 -11.68
CA PRO A 2 37.05 -23.69 -12.95
C PRO A 2 35.64 -23.11 -12.94
N ARG A 3 35.49 -21.85 -13.35
CA ARG A 3 34.18 -21.19 -13.42
C ARG A 3 33.36 -21.85 -14.53
N GLN A 4 32.12 -22.22 -14.21
CA GLN A 4 31.19 -22.79 -15.19
C GLN A 4 30.62 -21.66 -16.04
N ARG A 5 30.57 -21.88 -17.36
CA ARG A 5 29.96 -20.96 -18.32
C ARG A 5 28.50 -20.70 -17.95
N ASN A 6 28.07 -19.44 -17.97
CA ASN A 6 26.71 -19.02 -17.66
C ASN A 6 25.81 -19.20 -18.88
N GLU A 7 25.41 -20.44 -19.16
CA GLU A 7 24.55 -20.78 -20.30
C GLU A 7 23.18 -20.06 -20.23
N ARG A 8 22.68 -19.78 -19.02
CA ARG A 8 21.40 -19.07 -18.85
C ARG A 8 21.45 -17.64 -19.39
N LEU A 9 22.55 -16.93 -19.14
CA LEU A 9 22.74 -15.57 -19.68
C LEU A 9 22.96 -15.59 -21.20
N VAL A 10 23.54 -16.66 -21.76
CA VAL A 10 23.64 -16.84 -23.21
C VAL A 10 22.25 -16.94 -23.83
N GLU A 11 21.41 -17.85 -23.31
CA GLU A 11 20.04 -18.07 -23.81
C GLU A 11 19.20 -16.78 -23.78
N LEU A 12 19.27 -16.01 -22.70
CA LEU A 12 18.53 -14.76 -22.56
C LEU A 12 19.01 -13.67 -23.52
N LEU A 13 20.30 -13.62 -23.87
CA LEU A 13 20.81 -12.65 -24.85
C LEU A 13 20.39 -13.00 -26.27
N ASP A 14 20.35 -14.29 -26.59
CA ASP A 14 19.86 -14.79 -27.87
C ASP A 14 18.35 -14.52 -28.01
N GLU A 15 17.56 -14.81 -26.98
CA GLU A 15 16.12 -14.50 -26.93
C GLU A 15 15.86 -12.99 -27.09
N ALA A 16 16.66 -12.15 -26.43
CA ALA A 16 16.51 -10.70 -26.48
C ALA A 16 17.08 -10.06 -27.76
N GLY A 17 17.77 -10.83 -28.62
CA GLY A 17 18.47 -10.30 -29.79
C GLY A 17 19.56 -9.28 -29.45
N LEU A 18 20.20 -9.41 -28.28
CA LEU A 18 21.15 -8.43 -27.76
C LEU A 18 22.61 -8.85 -28.01
N THR A 19 23.35 -7.99 -28.71
CA THR A 19 24.82 -8.13 -28.80
C THR A 19 25.48 -7.82 -27.46
N HIS A 20 26.67 -8.38 -27.20
CA HIS A 20 27.44 -8.07 -25.97
C HIS A 20 27.70 -6.56 -25.81
N LYS A 21 28.03 -5.88 -26.90
CA LYS A 21 28.20 -4.41 -26.91
C LYS A 21 26.88 -3.69 -26.62
N GLY A 22 25.77 -4.21 -27.14
CA GLY A 22 24.42 -3.69 -26.91
C GLY A 22 23.95 -3.82 -25.47
N LEU A 23 24.22 -4.96 -24.82
CA LEU A 23 23.95 -5.15 -23.39
C LEU A 23 24.80 -4.19 -22.56
N ALA A 24 26.12 -4.18 -22.75
CA ALA A 24 27.03 -3.33 -21.98
C ALA A 24 26.63 -1.86 -22.00
N ARG A 25 26.30 -1.34 -23.20
CA ARG A 25 25.86 0.04 -23.38
C ARG A 25 24.58 0.34 -22.59
N ARG A 26 23.55 -0.51 -22.70
CA ARG A 26 22.27 -0.32 -21.99
C ARG A 26 22.44 -0.38 -20.48
N VAL A 27 23.29 -1.28 -19.97
CA VAL A 27 23.61 -1.36 -18.53
C VAL A 27 24.30 -0.09 -18.04
N VAL A 28 25.22 0.48 -18.82
CA VAL A 28 25.88 1.76 -18.50
C VAL A 28 24.90 2.94 -18.56
N GLU A 29 24.02 2.98 -19.56
CA GLU A 29 22.96 3.99 -19.69
C GLU A 29 22.00 3.94 -18.48
N ARG A 30 21.58 2.72 -18.08
CA ARG A 30 20.72 2.49 -16.92
C ARG A 30 21.40 2.89 -15.60
N ALA A 31 22.67 2.53 -15.43
CA ALA A 31 23.47 2.92 -14.27
C ALA A 31 23.53 4.45 -14.11
N ARG A 32 23.76 5.18 -15.20
CA ARG A 32 23.76 6.65 -15.20
C ARG A 32 22.41 7.22 -14.79
N ALA A 33 21.30 6.64 -15.28
CA ALA A 33 19.95 7.07 -14.91
C ALA A 33 19.67 6.94 -13.41
N VAL A 34 20.31 5.99 -12.72
CA VAL A 34 20.19 5.80 -11.26
C VAL A 34 21.34 6.43 -10.46
N GLY A 35 22.18 7.24 -11.10
CA GLY A 35 23.30 7.96 -10.46
C GLY A 35 24.49 7.07 -10.06
N LEU A 36 24.63 5.90 -10.68
CA LEU A 36 25.76 5.00 -10.48
C LEU A 36 26.81 5.20 -11.59
N GLU A 37 28.08 5.34 -11.20
CA GLU A 37 29.20 5.36 -12.14
C GLU A 37 29.75 3.95 -12.36
N VAL A 38 29.51 3.41 -13.55
CA VAL A 38 30.04 2.11 -13.99
C VAL A 38 30.65 2.24 -15.39
N SER A 39 31.66 1.42 -15.66
CA SER A 39 32.27 1.28 -16.98
C SER A 39 32.21 -0.19 -17.38
N TYR A 40 31.20 -0.53 -18.18
CA TYR A 40 31.06 -1.85 -18.76
C TYR A 40 31.20 -1.78 -20.27
N ASP A 41 31.84 -2.81 -20.82
CA ASP A 41 32.07 -3.01 -22.24
C ASP A 41 31.74 -4.45 -22.64
N HIS A 42 31.89 -4.76 -23.93
CA HIS A 42 31.67 -6.11 -24.44
C HIS A 42 32.54 -7.18 -23.76
N ASN A 43 33.73 -6.83 -23.24
CA ASN A 43 34.59 -7.75 -22.50
C ASN A 43 34.07 -8.02 -21.08
N SER A 44 33.43 -7.04 -20.45
CA SER A 44 32.71 -7.22 -19.19
C SER A 44 31.57 -8.22 -19.37
N VAL A 45 30.79 -8.10 -20.45
CA VAL A 45 29.72 -9.06 -20.77
C VAL A 45 30.28 -10.45 -21.05
N ARG A 46 31.36 -10.55 -21.83
CA ARG A 46 32.03 -11.84 -22.08
C ARG A 46 32.46 -12.53 -20.78
N ARG A 47 33.04 -11.77 -19.85
CA ARG A 47 33.38 -12.29 -18.52
C ARG A 47 32.16 -12.81 -17.76
N TRP A 48 31.01 -12.14 -17.85
CA TRP A 48 29.77 -12.62 -17.22
C TRP A 48 29.27 -13.93 -17.83
N LEU A 49 29.40 -14.09 -19.15
CA LEU A 49 29.12 -15.35 -19.84
C LEU A 49 30.10 -16.45 -19.43
N ASP A 50 31.36 -16.11 -19.14
CA ASP A 50 32.38 -17.03 -18.64
C ASP A 50 32.23 -17.32 -17.12
N GLY A 51 31.18 -16.80 -16.47
CA GLY A 51 30.82 -17.09 -15.09
C GLY A 51 31.26 -16.04 -14.05
N ASP A 52 31.80 -14.90 -14.47
CA ASP A 52 32.02 -13.76 -13.56
C ASP A 52 30.71 -13.09 -13.17
N GLN A 53 30.70 -12.47 -11.99
CA GLN A 53 29.54 -11.69 -11.52
C GLN A 53 29.75 -10.20 -11.83
N PRO A 54 28.76 -9.51 -12.43
CA PRO A 54 28.77 -8.05 -12.51
C PRO A 54 28.74 -7.46 -11.09
N ARG A 55 29.30 -6.26 -10.93
CA ARG A 55 29.23 -5.53 -9.65
C ARG A 55 27.79 -5.20 -9.25
N TYR A 56 26.91 -5.04 -10.24
CA TYR A 56 25.48 -4.74 -10.07
C TYR A 56 24.65 -5.68 -10.96
N PRO A 57 24.34 -6.91 -10.49
CA PRO A 57 23.52 -7.87 -11.23
C PRO A 57 22.12 -7.36 -11.59
N SER A 58 21.52 -6.56 -10.71
CA SER A 58 20.21 -5.94 -10.91
C SER A 58 20.11 -5.13 -12.21
N LEU A 59 21.15 -4.36 -12.56
CA LEU A 59 21.15 -3.57 -13.79
C LEU A 59 21.15 -4.45 -15.05
N VAL A 60 21.75 -5.65 -14.98
CA VAL A 60 21.71 -6.62 -16.10
C VAL A 60 20.32 -7.24 -16.20
N VAL A 61 19.71 -7.57 -15.07
CA VAL A 61 18.34 -8.11 -14.98
C VAL A 61 17.30 -7.12 -15.51
N GLU A 62 17.39 -5.84 -15.13
CA GLU A 62 16.51 -4.77 -15.61
C GLU A 62 16.57 -4.61 -17.14
N VAL A 63 17.78 -4.57 -17.70
CA VAL A 63 17.97 -4.43 -19.16
C VAL A 63 17.41 -5.62 -19.92
N LEU A 64 17.58 -6.84 -19.39
CA LEU A 64 17.02 -8.04 -20.00
C LEU A 64 15.50 -8.10 -19.86
N THR A 65 14.95 -7.71 -18.70
CA THR A 65 13.51 -7.61 -18.48
C THR A 65 12.85 -6.65 -19.48
N GLU A 66 13.45 -5.48 -19.68
CA GLU A 66 12.98 -4.49 -20.66
C GLU A 66 13.09 -5.02 -22.09
N ALA A 67 14.22 -5.63 -22.46
CA ALA A 67 14.45 -6.12 -23.82
C ALA A 67 13.51 -7.29 -24.20
N LEU A 68 13.15 -8.14 -23.24
CA LEU A 68 12.32 -9.32 -23.46
C LEU A 68 10.81 -9.04 -23.28
N GLY A 69 10.44 -7.89 -22.72
CA GLY A 69 9.04 -7.57 -22.43
C GLY A 69 8.39 -8.49 -21.38
N ARG A 70 9.19 -9.25 -20.63
CA ARG A 70 8.78 -10.14 -19.53
C ARG A 70 9.76 -10.03 -18.38
N ARG A 71 9.28 -10.23 -17.16
CA ARG A 71 10.13 -10.21 -15.96
C ARG A 71 11.18 -11.32 -16.03
N VAL A 72 12.43 -10.95 -15.81
CA VAL A 72 13.59 -11.85 -15.63
C VAL A 72 14.16 -11.63 -14.24
N THR A 73 14.68 -12.67 -13.61
CA THR A 73 15.31 -12.63 -12.28
C THR A 73 16.82 -12.84 -12.36
N ALA A 74 17.57 -12.47 -11.32
CA ALA A 74 19.01 -12.75 -11.25
C ALA A 74 19.32 -14.25 -11.37
N GLY A 75 18.47 -15.11 -10.79
CA GLY A 75 18.58 -16.57 -10.90
C GLY A 75 18.38 -17.06 -12.34
N GLU A 76 17.41 -16.51 -13.07
CA GLU A 76 17.22 -16.78 -14.51
C GLU A 76 18.40 -16.28 -15.33
N CYS A 77 19.07 -15.19 -14.94
CA CYS A 77 20.31 -14.73 -15.58
C CYS A 77 21.55 -15.55 -15.20
N GLY A 78 21.45 -16.55 -14.31
CA GLY A 78 22.61 -17.25 -13.75
C GLY A 78 23.56 -16.32 -12.95
N LEU A 79 23.04 -15.19 -12.49
CA LEU A 79 23.78 -14.20 -11.72
C LEU A 79 23.53 -14.38 -10.22
N SER A 80 24.58 -14.15 -9.45
CA SER A 80 24.56 -14.12 -7.98
C SER A 80 24.09 -12.74 -7.56
N GLY A 81 22.77 -12.56 -7.45
CA GLY A 81 22.17 -11.41 -6.81
C GLY A 81 21.41 -11.86 -5.58
N GLU A 82 21.58 -11.14 -4.46
CA GLU A 82 20.49 -10.97 -3.49
C GLU A 82 19.22 -10.61 -4.29
N SER A 83 18.04 -11.05 -3.85
CA SER A 83 16.74 -10.64 -4.42
C SER A 83 16.84 -9.18 -4.86
N ASP A 84 16.52 -8.90 -6.12
CA ASP A 84 16.75 -7.59 -6.73
C ASP A 84 16.32 -6.50 -5.73
N PRO A 85 17.17 -5.51 -5.35
CA PRO A 85 16.78 -4.52 -4.35
C PRO A 85 15.42 -3.88 -4.67
N VAL A 86 15.10 -3.77 -5.96
CA VAL A 86 13.83 -3.28 -6.50
C VAL A 86 12.60 -4.12 -6.07
N ASP A 87 12.79 -5.42 -5.80
CA ASP A 87 11.75 -6.39 -5.45
C ASP A 87 11.53 -6.58 -3.95
N VAL A 88 12.37 -6.00 -3.10
CA VAL A 88 12.25 -6.13 -1.65
C VAL A 88 10.84 -5.73 -1.20
N GLY A 89 10.14 -6.68 -0.57
CA GLY A 89 8.79 -6.48 -0.07
C GLY A 89 7.65 -6.72 -1.07
N LEU A 90 7.92 -6.97 -2.37
CA LEU A 90 6.88 -7.29 -3.35
C LEU A 90 6.49 -8.78 -3.36
N GLU A 91 7.38 -9.66 -2.91
CA GLU A 91 7.10 -11.09 -2.90
C GLU A 91 6.33 -11.52 -1.65
N PHE A 92 5.24 -12.26 -1.87
CA PHE A 92 4.58 -13.01 -0.81
C PHE A 92 5.32 -14.34 -0.60
N GLY A 93 6.11 -14.44 0.48
CA GLY A 93 6.98 -15.60 0.75
C GLY A 93 6.22 -16.91 0.95
N LEU A 94 6.74 -18.01 0.40
CA LEU A 94 6.09 -19.34 0.46
C LEU A 94 6.21 -20.04 1.82
N SER A 95 7.14 -19.61 2.67
CA SER A 95 7.27 -20.04 4.07
C SER A 95 7.29 -18.83 5.00
N TRP A 96 6.94 -19.02 6.27
CA TRP A 96 6.85 -17.92 7.23
C TRP A 96 8.22 -17.34 7.52
N SER A 97 9.28 -18.16 7.47
CA SER A 97 10.66 -17.72 7.60
C SER A 97 11.07 -16.81 6.44
N ALA A 98 10.77 -17.19 5.19
CA ALA A 98 11.03 -16.35 4.02
C ALA A 98 10.22 -15.06 4.06
N GLY A 99 8.97 -15.12 4.52
CA GLY A 99 8.13 -13.93 4.75
C GLY A 99 8.73 -12.99 5.80
N LEU A 100 9.22 -13.55 6.92
CA LEU A 100 9.91 -12.77 7.96
C LEU A 100 11.18 -12.09 7.43
N ASP A 101 12.00 -12.81 6.67
CA ASP A 101 13.23 -12.25 6.11
C ASP A 101 12.92 -11.12 5.12
N THR A 102 11.91 -11.29 4.26
CA THR A 102 11.46 -10.25 3.33
C THR A 102 10.92 -9.02 4.05
N ALA A 103 10.04 -9.20 5.05
CA ALA A 103 9.48 -8.10 5.84
C ALA A 103 10.58 -7.31 6.57
N THR A 104 11.51 -8.00 7.22
CA THR A 104 12.59 -7.33 7.97
C THR A 104 13.63 -6.67 7.08
N ALA A 105 13.85 -7.19 5.86
CA ALA A 105 14.66 -6.54 4.83
C ALA A 105 14.00 -5.24 4.34
N LEU A 106 12.67 -5.25 4.12
CA LEU A 106 11.90 -4.04 3.78
C LEU A 106 12.05 -2.97 4.88
N TRP A 107 11.84 -3.33 6.15
CA TRP A 107 11.94 -2.38 7.26
C TRP A 107 13.34 -1.78 7.39
N ARG A 108 14.38 -2.61 7.26
CA ARG A 108 15.77 -2.14 7.25
C ARG A 108 16.02 -1.18 6.09
N GLY A 109 15.59 -1.54 4.89
CA GLY A 109 15.78 -0.71 3.70
C GLY A 109 15.11 0.66 3.81
N ASP A 110 13.94 0.71 4.45
CA ASP A 110 13.21 1.96 4.70
C ASP A 110 13.93 2.84 5.75
N VAL A 111 14.39 2.25 6.85
CA VAL A 111 15.20 2.94 7.87
C VAL A 111 16.49 3.52 7.28
N GLU A 112 17.17 2.76 6.43
CA GLU A 112 18.38 3.18 5.71
C GLU A 112 18.09 4.19 4.58
N ARG A 113 16.82 4.58 4.39
CA ARG A 113 16.35 5.53 3.36
C ARG A 113 16.84 5.17 1.96
N ARG A 114 16.82 3.89 1.62
CA ARG A 114 17.32 3.43 0.32
C ARG A 114 16.47 4.02 -0.80
N ARG A 115 17.12 4.75 -1.72
CA ARG A 115 16.45 5.53 -2.78
C ARG A 115 15.49 4.71 -3.64
N PHE A 116 15.77 3.41 -3.83
CA PHE A 116 14.89 2.52 -4.61
C PHE A 116 13.52 2.28 -3.96
N LEU A 117 13.39 2.40 -2.63
CA LEU A 117 12.10 2.28 -1.94
C LEU A 117 11.30 3.59 -2.01
N ILE A 118 11.99 4.72 -1.82
CA ILE A 118 11.37 6.06 -1.80
C ILE A 118 10.87 6.45 -3.19
N GLY A 119 11.56 6.03 -4.26
CA GLY A 119 11.14 6.24 -5.65
C GLY A 119 10.37 5.07 -6.27
N ALA A 120 9.98 4.07 -5.47
CA ALA A 120 9.34 2.88 -6.02
C ALA A 120 7.96 3.18 -6.59
N SER A 121 7.75 2.84 -7.87
CA SER A 121 6.44 2.86 -8.48
C SER A 121 5.58 1.69 -8.00
N TYR A 122 4.26 1.85 -8.10
CA TYR A 122 3.30 0.77 -7.89
C TYR A 122 3.49 -0.32 -8.97
N ALA A 123 3.61 -1.57 -8.55
CA ALA A 123 3.80 -2.70 -9.46
C ALA A 123 2.47 -3.38 -9.81
N VAL A 124 2.20 -3.57 -11.10
CA VAL A 124 0.97 -4.22 -11.58
C VAL A 124 1.01 -5.73 -11.30
N ALA A 125 -0.17 -6.33 -11.07
CA ALA A 125 -0.38 -7.76 -10.87
C ALA A 125 0.25 -8.40 -9.61
N VAL A 126 0.91 -7.62 -8.74
CA VAL A 126 1.51 -8.15 -7.51
C VAL A 126 0.45 -8.41 -6.41
N TYR A 127 -0.54 -7.53 -6.29
CA TYR A 127 -1.65 -7.71 -5.35
C TYR A 127 -2.51 -8.94 -5.64
N PRO A 128 -2.98 -9.20 -6.88
CA PRO A 128 -3.67 -10.45 -7.21
C PRO A 128 -2.86 -11.71 -6.89
N ALA A 129 -1.54 -11.69 -7.16
CA ALA A 129 -0.67 -12.82 -6.81
C ALA A 129 -0.57 -13.04 -5.28
N ALA A 130 -0.44 -11.94 -4.52
CA ALA A 130 -0.39 -12.00 -3.06
C ALA A 130 -1.73 -12.46 -2.45
N SER A 131 -2.87 -11.97 -2.95
CA SER A 131 -4.19 -12.39 -2.46
C SER A 131 -4.47 -13.85 -2.76
N MET A 132 -4.12 -14.34 -3.96
CA MET A 132 -4.26 -15.76 -4.32
C MET A 132 -3.38 -16.66 -3.46
N ARG A 133 -2.12 -16.26 -3.21
CA ARG A 133 -1.25 -16.98 -2.26
C ARG A 133 -1.82 -16.95 -0.85
N TRP A 134 -2.38 -15.81 -0.42
CA TRP A 134 -3.07 -15.73 0.86
C TRP A 134 -4.34 -16.58 0.91
N LEU A 135 -5.02 -16.89 -0.19
CA LEU A 135 -6.16 -17.81 -0.12
C LEU A 135 -5.71 -19.28 -0.14
N THR A 136 -4.72 -19.61 -0.96
CA THR A 136 -4.47 -20.99 -1.41
C THR A 136 -3.24 -21.65 -0.80
N LEU A 137 -2.28 -20.88 -0.27
CA LEU A 137 -1.01 -21.43 0.21
C LEU A 137 -1.23 -22.43 1.34
N HIS A 138 -0.90 -23.70 1.11
CA HIS A 138 -0.80 -24.69 2.17
C HIS A 138 0.57 -24.56 2.82
N GLU A 139 0.62 -24.03 4.04
CA GLU A 139 1.88 -23.79 4.74
C GLU A 139 2.21 -24.94 5.70
N PRO A 140 3.31 -25.69 5.48
CA PRO A 140 3.76 -26.69 6.43
C PRO A 140 4.43 -26.00 7.61
N GLY A 141 3.75 -25.96 8.75
CA GLY A 141 4.30 -25.49 10.02
C GLY A 141 3.69 -24.18 10.51
N ARG A 142 3.69 -24.02 11.83
CA ARG A 142 3.24 -22.83 12.54
C ARG A 142 4.45 -22.11 13.16
N PRO A 143 4.38 -20.79 13.42
CA PRO A 143 5.55 -20.04 13.87
C PRO A 143 6.01 -20.52 15.25
N THR A 144 7.07 -21.34 15.29
CA THR A 144 7.72 -21.81 16.51
C THR A 144 9.23 -21.67 16.39
N ARG A 145 9.89 -21.20 17.46
CA ARG A 145 11.35 -21.03 17.51
C ARG A 145 11.86 -21.33 18.91
N SER A 146 12.92 -22.10 19.03
CA SER A 146 13.51 -22.52 20.31
C SER A 146 14.84 -21.83 20.66
N SER A 147 15.34 -20.95 19.77
CA SER A 147 16.63 -20.26 19.92
C SER A 147 16.46 -18.75 20.03
N GLY A 148 17.28 -18.08 20.86
CA GLY A 148 17.30 -16.63 21.01
C GLY A 148 16.67 -16.13 22.31
N ARG A 149 16.37 -14.82 22.39
CA ARG A 149 15.67 -14.22 23.53
C ARG A 149 14.27 -14.83 23.66
N ARG A 150 13.86 -15.20 24.88
CA ARG A 150 12.49 -15.61 25.18
C ARG A 150 11.53 -14.45 24.97
N VAL A 151 10.51 -14.67 24.15
CA VAL A 151 9.43 -13.71 23.88
C VAL A 151 8.16 -14.20 24.56
N GLY A 152 7.43 -13.27 25.17
CA GLY A 152 6.18 -13.58 25.88
C GLY A 152 5.12 -12.50 25.70
N ARG A 153 4.04 -12.63 26.47
CA ARG A 153 2.86 -11.76 26.39
C ARG A 153 3.18 -10.28 26.56
N SER A 154 4.06 -9.93 27.49
CA SER A 154 4.46 -8.53 27.72
C SER A 154 5.13 -7.88 26.51
N ASP A 155 5.86 -8.65 25.69
CA ASP A 155 6.47 -8.13 24.47
C ASP A 155 5.40 -7.84 23.41
N ILE A 156 4.38 -8.71 23.31
CA ILE A 156 3.24 -8.54 22.41
C ILE A 156 2.41 -7.34 22.83
N ASP A 157 2.07 -7.24 24.12
CA ASP A 157 1.31 -6.12 24.68
C ASP A 157 2.00 -4.78 24.40
N SER A 158 3.34 -4.75 24.50
CA SER A 158 4.14 -3.55 24.17
C SER A 158 3.99 -3.14 22.70
N ILE A 159 4.00 -4.09 21.77
CA ILE A 159 3.80 -3.82 20.34
C ILE A 159 2.38 -3.31 20.09
N THR A 160 1.38 -3.94 20.70
CA THR A 160 -0.03 -3.55 20.57
C THR A 160 -0.27 -2.13 21.09
N SER A 161 0.23 -1.81 22.30
CA SER A 161 0.10 -0.46 22.87
C SER A 161 0.81 0.59 22.01
N MET A 162 2.02 0.30 21.53
CA MET A 162 2.75 1.23 20.67
C MET A 162 2.03 1.45 19.33
N THR A 163 1.44 0.39 18.76
CA THR A 163 0.63 0.47 17.53
C THR A 163 -0.59 1.37 17.73
N ALA A 164 -1.29 1.25 18.86
CA ALA A 164 -2.41 2.12 19.20
C ALA A 164 -1.97 3.59 19.34
N SER A 165 -0.83 3.86 19.99
CA SER A 165 -0.28 5.22 20.10
C SER A 165 0.08 5.81 18.74
N PHE A 166 0.75 5.05 17.86
CA PHE A 166 1.07 5.51 16.51
C PHE A 166 -0.17 5.77 15.67
N ARG A 167 -1.20 4.93 15.77
CA ARG A 167 -2.49 5.12 15.07
C ARG A 167 -3.20 6.40 15.52
N SER A 168 -3.23 6.65 16.83
CA SER A 168 -3.82 7.88 17.38
C SER A 168 -3.10 9.12 16.86
N LEU A 169 -1.77 9.11 16.86
CA LEU A 169 -0.97 10.21 16.33
C LEU A 169 -1.20 10.41 14.82
N ASP A 170 -1.20 9.31 14.06
CA ASP A 170 -1.48 9.31 12.62
C ASP A 170 -2.84 9.95 12.27
N ASN A 171 -3.89 9.62 13.01
CA ASN A 171 -5.23 10.19 12.81
C ASN A 171 -5.30 11.69 13.12
N GLN A 172 -4.49 12.18 14.07
CA GLN A 172 -4.49 13.57 14.53
C GLN A 172 -3.65 14.50 13.66
N VAL A 173 -2.42 14.10 13.31
CA VAL A 173 -1.43 14.97 12.63
C VAL A 173 -1.02 14.50 11.23
N GLY A 174 -1.44 13.30 10.82
CA GLY A 174 -1.05 12.68 9.55
C GLY A 174 0.24 11.85 9.63
N GLY A 175 0.33 10.81 8.79
CA GLY A 175 1.36 9.77 8.89
C GLY A 175 2.78 10.15 8.47
N GLY A 176 2.97 11.28 7.78
CA GLY A 176 4.26 11.61 7.15
C GLY A 176 5.41 11.77 8.12
N GLN A 177 5.15 12.40 9.27
CA GLN A 177 6.17 12.64 10.30
C GLN A 177 6.39 11.40 11.19
N VAL A 178 5.43 10.48 11.22
CA VAL A 178 5.41 9.33 12.15
C VAL A 178 6.00 8.07 11.51
N ARG A 179 5.88 7.91 10.18
CA ARG A 179 6.27 6.69 9.45
C ARG A 179 7.70 6.24 9.72
N ALA A 180 8.66 7.18 9.70
CA ALA A 180 10.07 6.85 9.92
C ALA A 180 10.30 6.24 11.32
N THR A 181 9.59 6.73 12.34
CA THR A 181 9.63 6.19 13.71
C THR A 181 9.01 4.79 13.77
N VAL A 182 7.90 4.57 13.05
CA VAL A 182 7.27 3.24 12.95
C VAL A 182 8.21 2.24 12.28
N ALA A 183 8.81 2.60 11.14
CA ALA A 183 9.78 1.76 10.43
C ALA A 183 10.99 1.44 11.30
N GLN A 184 11.50 2.43 12.05
CA GLN A 184 12.57 2.23 13.02
C GLN A 184 12.15 1.26 14.12
N TYR A 185 10.97 1.41 14.72
CA TYR A 185 10.48 0.50 15.76
C TYR A 185 10.27 -0.94 15.24
N LEU A 186 9.71 -1.09 14.04
CA LEU A 186 9.63 -2.38 13.34
C LEU A 186 11.02 -3.01 13.18
N HIS A 187 12.01 -2.23 12.75
CA HIS A 187 13.36 -2.70 12.51
C HIS A 187 14.15 -3.04 13.79
N SER A 188 14.20 -2.13 14.77
CA SER A 188 15.06 -2.29 15.96
C SER A 188 14.41 -3.00 17.13
N SER A 189 13.07 -3.02 17.21
CA SER A 189 12.35 -3.60 18.35
C SER A 189 11.59 -4.85 17.96
N VAL A 190 10.79 -4.81 16.88
CA VAL A 190 9.93 -5.94 16.49
C VAL A 190 10.70 -7.05 15.79
N ALA A 191 11.60 -6.72 14.86
CA ALA A 191 12.38 -7.73 14.13
C ALA A 191 13.24 -8.64 15.03
N PRO A 192 13.91 -8.14 16.09
CA PRO A 192 14.59 -9.02 17.05
C PRO A 192 13.65 -9.96 17.81
N LEU A 193 12.44 -9.51 18.15
CA LEU A 193 11.44 -10.35 18.83
C LEU A 193 10.95 -11.48 17.92
N LEU A 194 10.65 -11.19 16.65
CA LEU A 194 10.28 -12.19 15.65
C LEU A 194 11.40 -13.22 15.39
N ARG A 195 12.66 -12.89 15.71
CA ARG A 195 13.81 -13.81 15.63
C ARG A 195 14.14 -14.52 16.94
N GLY A 196 13.43 -14.22 18.02
CA GLY A 196 13.58 -14.83 19.33
C GLY A 196 13.03 -16.26 19.42
N SER A 197 12.85 -16.74 20.65
CA SER A 197 12.26 -18.03 20.97
C SER A 197 10.86 -17.87 21.54
N TYR A 198 9.89 -18.59 21.00
CA TYR A 198 8.48 -18.56 21.40
C TYR A 198 7.81 -19.90 21.06
N THR A 199 6.77 -20.23 21.84
CA THR A 199 5.85 -21.31 21.50
C THR A 199 4.96 -20.89 20.34
N GLU A 200 4.29 -21.86 19.73
CA GLU A 200 3.41 -21.61 18.61
C GLU A 200 2.28 -20.60 18.90
N PRO A 201 1.52 -20.67 20.02
CA PRO A 201 0.48 -19.67 20.30
C PRO A 201 1.04 -18.25 20.45
N VAL A 202 2.18 -18.11 21.13
CA VAL A 202 2.85 -16.81 21.31
C VAL A 202 3.38 -16.29 19.98
N GLY A 203 3.93 -17.17 19.14
CA GLY A 203 4.35 -16.84 17.79
C GLY A 203 3.20 -16.33 16.94
N ALA A 204 2.04 -16.99 16.97
CA ALA A 204 0.88 -16.57 16.20
C ALA A 204 0.42 -15.14 16.55
N GLU A 205 0.31 -14.84 17.85
CA GLU A 205 -0.05 -13.51 18.34
C GLU A 205 1.02 -12.45 18.01
N LEU A 206 2.30 -12.79 18.18
CA LEU A 206 3.42 -11.90 17.84
C LEU A 206 3.42 -11.50 16.36
N PHE A 207 3.18 -12.47 15.46
CA PHE A 207 3.09 -12.20 14.02
C PHE A 207 1.86 -11.36 13.67
N ALA A 208 0.73 -11.55 14.36
CA ALA A 208 -0.45 -10.70 14.18
C ALA A 208 -0.19 -9.25 14.63
N ALA A 209 0.43 -9.05 15.79
CA ALA A 209 0.80 -7.71 16.27
C ALA A 209 1.80 -7.02 15.33
N ALA A 210 2.81 -7.76 14.83
CA ALA A 210 3.74 -7.24 13.83
C ALA A 210 3.05 -6.91 12.50
N ALA A 211 2.08 -7.72 12.06
CA ALA A 211 1.30 -7.48 10.86
C ALA A 211 0.47 -6.19 10.97
N GLU A 212 -0.16 -5.94 12.12
CA GLU A 212 -0.96 -4.74 12.36
C GLU A 212 -0.11 -3.46 12.29
N LEU A 213 1.08 -3.48 12.91
CA LEU A 213 2.01 -2.36 12.83
C LEU A 213 2.58 -2.16 11.42
N THR A 214 2.85 -3.26 10.70
CA THR A 214 3.32 -3.22 9.31
C THR A 214 2.23 -2.66 8.38
N LYS A 215 0.96 -3.01 8.61
CA LYS A 215 -0.20 -2.43 7.93
C LYS A 215 -0.27 -0.92 8.18
N LEU A 216 -0.07 -0.47 9.42
CA LEU A 216 -0.06 0.96 9.76
C LEU A 216 1.04 1.72 9.00
N ALA A 217 2.26 1.15 8.90
CA ALA A 217 3.32 1.73 8.08
C ALA A 217 2.93 1.83 6.59
N GLY A 218 2.21 0.83 6.08
CA GLY A 218 1.63 0.84 4.73
C GLY A 218 0.61 1.95 4.52
N TRP A 219 -0.30 2.17 5.47
CA TRP A 219 -1.25 3.29 5.46
C TRP A 219 -0.55 4.66 5.48
N MET A 220 0.48 4.81 6.32
CA MET A 220 1.25 6.05 6.38
C MET A 220 1.98 6.33 5.05
N ALA A 221 2.57 5.31 4.41
CA ALA A 221 3.17 5.45 3.08
C ALA A 221 2.13 5.79 2.02
N TYR A 222 0.94 5.19 2.11
CA TYR A 222 -0.19 5.47 1.21
C TYR A 222 -0.66 6.92 1.32
N ASP A 223 -0.73 7.49 2.52
CA ASP A 223 -1.11 8.88 2.76
C ASP A 223 -0.04 9.89 2.28
N GLN A 224 1.21 9.44 2.17
CA GLN A 224 2.29 10.18 1.51
C GLN A 224 2.35 9.98 0.00
N GLU A 225 1.39 9.24 -0.58
CA GLU A 225 1.35 8.87 -1.99
C GLU A 225 2.60 8.08 -2.45
N GLU A 226 3.32 7.46 -1.51
CA GLU A 226 4.44 6.55 -1.78
C GLU A 226 3.88 5.16 -2.13
N HIS A 227 3.07 5.07 -3.19
CA HIS A 227 2.23 3.90 -3.48
C HIS A 227 3.02 2.60 -3.67
N GLY A 228 4.21 2.64 -4.26
CA GLY A 228 5.06 1.45 -4.35
C GLY A 228 5.56 0.97 -2.99
N LEU A 229 5.88 1.88 -2.07
CA LEU A 229 6.28 1.54 -0.70
C LEU A 229 5.09 1.01 0.10
N ALA A 230 3.94 1.69 0.02
CA ALA A 230 2.69 1.23 0.62
C ALA A 230 2.32 -0.19 0.16
N GLN A 231 2.50 -0.48 -1.14
CA GLN A 231 2.26 -1.79 -1.72
C GLN A 231 3.10 -2.88 -1.07
N ARG A 232 4.39 -2.63 -0.91
CA ARG A 232 5.33 -3.55 -0.26
C ARG A 232 4.95 -3.80 1.19
N TYR A 233 4.65 -2.74 1.94
CA TYR A 233 4.22 -2.86 3.33
C TYR A 233 2.95 -3.68 3.48
N LEU A 234 1.93 -3.44 2.65
CA LEU A 234 0.67 -4.18 2.73
C LEU A 234 0.85 -5.66 2.35
N ILE A 235 1.67 -5.99 1.35
CA ILE A 235 1.99 -7.39 1.00
C ILE A 235 2.65 -8.11 2.18
N GLN A 236 3.65 -7.46 2.81
CA GLN A 236 4.34 -8.05 3.94
C GLN A 236 3.45 -8.14 5.18
N ALA A 237 2.57 -7.15 5.42
CA ALA A 237 1.55 -7.23 6.47
C ALA A 237 0.62 -8.43 6.24
N LEU A 238 0.14 -8.64 5.01
CA LEU A 238 -0.72 -9.77 4.66
C LEU A 238 0.00 -11.11 4.90
N ARG A 239 1.30 -11.19 4.58
CA ARG A 239 2.10 -12.39 4.81
C ARG A 239 2.29 -12.69 6.31
N LEU A 240 2.54 -11.66 7.11
CA LEU A 240 2.65 -11.79 8.56
C LEU A 240 1.30 -12.19 9.20
N ALA A 241 0.19 -11.57 8.76
CA ALA A 241 -1.15 -11.93 9.21
C ALA A 241 -1.49 -13.39 8.89
N ARG A 242 -1.10 -13.89 7.70
CA ARG A 242 -1.23 -15.33 7.37
C ARG A 242 -0.42 -16.22 8.31
N THR A 243 0.81 -15.82 8.62
CA THR A 243 1.67 -16.57 9.56
C THR A 243 1.03 -16.66 10.94
N GLY A 244 0.40 -15.58 11.40
CA GLY A 244 -0.35 -15.53 12.65
C GLY A 244 -1.70 -16.26 12.62
N GLY A 245 -2.15 -16.73 11.45
CA GLY A 245 -3.46 -17.38 11.29
C GLY A 245 -4.66 -16.43 11.51
N ASN A 246 -4.46 -15.12 11.48
CA ASN A 246 -5.51 -14.14 11.77
C ASN A 246 -6.28 -13.77 10.48
N ALA A 247 -7.43 -14.41 10.29
CA ALA A 247 -8.27 -14.21 9.10
C ALA A 247 -8.89 -12.81 9.02
N GLY A 248 -9.28 -12.23 10.16
CA GLY A 248 -9.87 -10.89 10.23
C GLY A 248 -8.87 -9.82 9.84
N LEU A 249 -7.66 -9.86 10.41
CA LEU A 249 -6.58 -8.94 10.03
C LEU A 249 -6.17 -9.12 8.56
N GLY A 250 -6.16 -10.35 8.06
CA GLY A 250 -5.90 -10.62 6.64
C GLY A 250 -6.96 -10.00 5.72
N ALA A 251 -8.23 -10.10 6.07
CA ALA A 251 -9.33 -9.45 5.34
C ALA A 251 -9.24 -7.92 5.38
N GLU A 252 -8.97 -7.34 6.54
CA GLU A 252 -8.78 -5.88 6.67
C GLU A 252 -7.61 -5.38 5.81
N ILE A 253 -6.50 -6.12 5.77
CA ILE A 253 -5.36 -5.78 4.90
C ILE A 253 -5.73 -5.89 3.42
N LEU A 254 -6.51 -6.90 3.02
CA LEU A 254 -6.99 -7.02 1.64
C LEU A 254 -7.97 -5.90 1.26
N ALA A 255 -8.83 -5.46 2.18
CA ALA A 255 -9.70 -4.30 2.00
C ALA A 255 -8.87 -3.00 1.84
N ALA A 256 -7.79 -2.84 2.61
CA ALA A 256 -6.84 -1.74 2.44
C ALA A 256 -6.13 -1.79 1.06
N MET A 257 -5.71 -2.98 0.62
CA MET A 257 -5.14 -3.17 -0.72
C MET A 257 -6.15 -2.84 -1.83
N SER A 258 -7.41 -3.23 -1.66
CA SER A 258 -8.52 -2.88 -2.57
C SER A 258 -8.66 -1.36 -2.68
N HIS A 259 -8.71 -0.68 -1.54
CA HIS A 259 -8.82 0.77 -1.49
C HIS A 259 -7.65 1.46 -2.21
N GLN A 260 -6.41 1.00 -2.00
CA GLN A 260 -5.26 1.52 -2.73
C GLN A 260 -5.37 1.24 -4.24
N ALA A 261 -5.80 0.04 -4.64
CA ALA A 261 -5.93 -0.34 -6.05
C ALA A 261 -6.92 0.57 -6.79
N THR A 262 -8.06 0.92 -6.19
CA THR A 262 -8.98 1.92 -6.75
C THR A 262 -8.28 3.26 -6.96
N TYR A 263 -7.55 3.75 -5.94
CA TYR A 263 -6.90 5.06 -5.99
C TYR A 263 -5.82 5.17 -7.07
N VAL A 264 -5.08 4.09 -7.34
CA VAL A 264 -4.04 4.06 -8.39
C VAL A 264 -4.58 3.68 -9.77
N GLY A 265 -5.91 3.70 -9.97
CA GLY A 265 -6.54 3.44 -11.27
C GLY A 265 -6.55 1.97 -11.68
N ARG A 266 -6.65 1.05 -10.71
CA ARG A 266 -6.70 -0.40 -10.91
C ARG A 266 -8.00 -1.00 -10.34
N PRO A 267 -9.18 -0.55 -10.77
CA PRO A 267 -10.44 -0.92 -10.11
C PRO A 267 -10.83 -2.40 -10.30
N GLY A 268 -10.39 -3.06 -11.39
CA GLY A 268 -10.53 -4.52 -11.52
C GLY A 268 -9.77 -5.29 -10.44
N ASP A 269 -8.51 -4.90 -10.17
CA ASP A 269 -7.72 -5.49 -9.08
C ASP A 269 -8.38 -5.21 -7.72
N ALA A 270 -9.01 -4.04 -7.55
CA ALA A 270 -9.74 -3.67 -6.34
C ALA A 270 -10.92 -4.61 -6.06
N VAL A 271 -11.78 -4.87 -7.07
CA VAL A 271 -12.91 -5.80 -6.94
C VAL A 271 -12.44 -7.21 -6.54
N ASP A 272 -11.38 -7.71 -7.16
CA ASP A 272 -10.82 -9.03 -6.83
C ASP A 272 -10.29 -9.10 -5.39
N LEU A 273 -9.60 -8.05 -4.93
CA LEU A 273 -9.10 -7.93 -3.56
C LEU A 273 -10.23 -7.83 -2.54
N ALA A 274 -11.28 -7.05 -2.84
CA ALA A 274 -12.46 -6.93 -2.00
C ALA A 274 -13.15 -8.28 -1.81
N ARG A 275 -13.32 -9.05 -2.89
CA ARG A 275 -13.91 -10.41 -2.82
C ARG A 275 -13.03 -11.38 -2.04
N ALA A 276 -11.71 -11.29 -2.19
CA ALA A 276 -10.78 -12.06 -1.36
C ALA A 276 -10.89 -11.68 0.13
N ALA A 277 -11.04 -10.39 0.43
CA ALA A 277 -11.25 -9.88 1.78
C ALA A 277 -12.54 -10.45 2.41
N GLN A 278 -13.64 -10.51 1.65
CA GLN A 278 -14.90 -11.09 2.11
C GLN A 278 -14.77 -12.56 2.55
N ILE A 279 -13.91 -13.36 1.88
CA ILE A 279 -13.65 -14.75 2.30
C ILE A 279 -13.02 -14.78 3.70
N GLY A 280 -12.05 -13.89 3.96
CA GLY A 280 -11.42 -13.75 5.27
C GLY A 280 -12.37 -13.22 6.34
N ALA A 281 -13.19 -12.23 6.00
CA ALA A 281 -14.16 -11.62 6.90
C ALA A 281 -15.21 -12.64 7.37
N ARG A 282 -15.78 -13.42 6.44
CA ARG A 282 -16.69 -14.53 6.76
C ARG A 282 -16.05 -15.59 7.64
N LYS A 283 -14.78 -15.92 7.38
CA LYS A 283 -14.02 -16.87 8.22
C LYS A 283 -13.79 -16.34 9.64
N ALA A 284 -13.65 -15.02 9.79
CA ALA A 284 -13.53 -14.37 11.09
C ALA A 284 -14.89 -14.20 11.81
N GLY A 285 -16.00 -14.26 11.08
CA GLY A 285 -17.35 -14.09 11.62
C GLY A 285 -17.66 -12.65 12.02
N LEU A 286 -17.07 -11.66 11.33
CA LEU A 286 -17.18 -10.24 11.68
C LEU A 286 -18.05 -9.49 10.65
N ALA A 287 -19.32 -9.25 10.99
CA ALA A 287 -20.28 -8.62 10.09
C ALA A 287 -19.90 -7.18 9.67
N ALA A 288 -19.35 -6.39 10.59
CA ALA A 288 -18.84 -5.05 10.27
C ALA A 288 -17.69 -5.10 9.24
N LEU A 289 -16.80 -6.10 9.35
CA LEU A 289 -15.72 -6.29 8.38
C LEU A 289 -16.25 -6.78 7.04
N GLU A 290 -17.27 -7.64 7.03
CA GLU A 290 -17.96 -8.03 5.80
C GLU A 290 -18.57 -6.81 5.11
N SER A 291 -19.20 -5.91 5.87
CA SER A 291 -19.70 -4.64 5.37
C SER A 291 -18.59 -3.83 4.72
N GLU A 292 -17.46 -3.62 5.41
CA GLU A 292 -16.32 -2.87 4.85
C GLU A 292 -15.83 -3.48 3.54
N CYS A 293 -15.75 -4.81 3.47
CA CYS A 293 -15.33 -5.52 2.26
C CYS A 293 -16.31 -5.30 1.09
N HIS A 294 -17.62 -5.27 1.34
CA HIS A 294 -18.62 -4.97 0.31
C HIS A 294 -18.58 -3.50 -0.13
N VAL A 295 -18.30 -2.58 0.78
CA VAL A 295 -18.15 -1.16 0.46
C VAL A 295 -16.95 -0.91 -0.46
N VAL A 296 -15.80 -1.52 -0.19
CA VAL A 296 -14.63 -1.37 -1.07
C VAL A 296 -14.82 -2.09 -2.41
N GLU A 297 -15.63 -3.16 -2.47
CA GLU A 297 -16.07 -3.77 -3.73
C GLU A 297 -16.95 -2.79 -4.53
N ALA A 298 -17.92 -2.14 -3.88
CA ALA A 298 -18.80 -1.15 -4.51
C ALA A 298 -18.00 0.01 -5.10
N HIS A 299 -17.01 0.52 -4.39
CA HIS A 299 -16.13 1.59 -4.88
C HIS A 299 -15.30 1.13 -6.08
N GLY A 300 -14.84 -0.12 -6.11
CA GLY A 300 -14.22 -0.72 -7.30
C GLY A 300 -15.16 -0.75 -8.52
N HIS A 301 -16.44 -1.11 -8.31
CA HIS A 301 -17.46 -1.07 -9.37
C HIS A 301 -17.80 0.34 -9.83
N ALA A 302 -17.91 1.31 -8.91
CA ALA A 302 -18.12 2.72 -9.23
C ALA A 302 -16.99 3.27 -10.10
N ALA A 303 -15.73 2.96 -9.78
CA ALA A 303 -14.57 3.35 -10.58
C ALA A 303 -14.47 2.64 -11.95
N LEU A 304 -15.28 1.59 -12.18
CA LEU A 304 -15.48 0.96 -13.50
C LEU A 304 -16.68 1.52 -14.26
N ASP A 305 -17.36 2.54 -13.72
CA ASP A 305 -18.63 3.08 -14.23
C ASP A 305 -19.77 2.03 -14.27
N ASP A 306 -19.72 1.03 -13.36
CA ASP A 306 -20.76 0.01 -13.22
C ASP A 306 -21.70 0.34 -12.05
N ALA A 307 -22.65 1.24 -12.32
CA ALA A 307 -23.64 1.69 -11.33
C ALA A 307 -24.50 0.54 -10.77
N SER A 308 -24.78 -0.49 -11.57
CA SER A 308 -25.63 -1.61 -11.14
C SER A 308 -24.90 -2.50 -10.14
N ALA A 309 -23.67 -2.92 -10.46
CA ALA A 309 -22.87 -3.72 -9.54
C ALA A 309 -22.50 -2.92 -8.28
N CYS A 310 -22.18 -1.63 -8.42
CA CYS A 310 -21.95 -0.73 -7.29
C CYS A 310 -23.15 -0.72 -6.34
N SER A 311 -24.36 -0.48 -6.85
CA SER A 311 -25.59 -0.47 -6.04
C SER A 311 -25.83 -1.82 -5.34
N SER A 312 -25.59 -2.93 -6.04
CA SER A 312 -25.74 -4.27 -5.45
C SER A 312 -24.77 -4.48 -4.28
N SER A 313 -23.49 -4.12 -4.45
CA SER A 313 -22.48 -4.23 -3.39
C SER A 313 -22.78 -3.29 -2.21
N LEU A 314 -23.28 -2.07 -2.45
CA LEU A 314 -23.72 -1.17 -1.37
C LEU A 314 -24.88 -1.77 -0.56
N THR A 315 -25.88 -2.36 -1.22
CA THR A 315 -26.97 -3.05 -0.51
C THR A 315 -26.46 -4.22 0.34
N HIS A 316 -25.44 -4.94 -0.12
CA HIS A 316 -24.80 -5.99 0.70
C HIS A 316 -24.05 -5.41 1.89
N ALA A 317 -23.35 -4.28 1.71
CA ALA A 317 -22.66 -3.57 2.77
C ALA A 317 -23.61 -3.10 3.88
N GLU A 318 -24.70 -2.42 3.51
CA GLU A 318 -25.72 -1.93 4.45
C GLU A 318 -26.32 -3.09 5.25
N ARG A 319 -26.75 -4.17 4.57
CA ARG A 319 -27.28 -5.36 5.24
C ARG A 319 -26.29 -6.01 6.20
N ALA A 320 -25.00 -5.98 5.89
CA ALA A 320 -23.96 -6.52 6.78
C ALA A 320 -23.69 -5.59 7.97
N PHE A 321 -23.76 -4.28 7.76
CA PHE A 321 -23.66 -3.26 8.80
C PHE A 321 -24.81 -3.36 9.80
N ASP A 322 -26.05 -3.50 9.32
CA ASP A 322 -27.24 -3.65 10.18
C ASP A 322 -27.21 -4.89 11.07
N ARG A 323 -26.45 -5.93 10.67
CA ARG A 323 -26.23 -7.15 11.46
C ARG A 323 -25.03 -7.04 12.41
N SER A 324 -24.28 -5.95 12.35
CA SER A 324 -23.11 -5.76 13.22
C SER A 324 -23.58 -5.23 14.57
N ASP A 325 -23.46 -6.08 15.60
CA ASP A 325 -23.77 -5.67 16.97
C ASP A 325 -22.56 -4.97 17.61
N ALA A 326 -21.62 -5.76 18.14
CA ALA A 326 -20.39 -5.28 18.76
C ALA A 326 -19.18 -5.65 17.91
N SER A 327 -18.45 -4.64 17.46
CA SER A 327 -17.18 -4.78 16.76
C SER A 327 -16.01 -4.79 17.75
N PRO A 328 -14.93 -5.55 17.48
CA PRO A 328 -13.69 -5.43 18.24
C PRO A 328 -13.13 -4.00 18.19
N ASP A 329 -12.43 -3.56 19.24
CA ASP A 329 -11.86 -2.20 19.35
C ASP A 329 -11.06 -1.75 18.12
N TRP A 330 -10.34 -2.67 17.47
CA TRP A 330 -9.55 -2.36 16.28
C TRP A 330 -10.39 -2.02 15.04
N LEU A 331 -11.67 -2.43 15.01
CA LEU A 331 -12.64 -2.16 13.95
C LEU A 331 -13.61 -1.03 14.34
N ALA A 332 -13.48 -0.45 15.53
CA ALA A 332 -14.38 0.60 16.02
C ALA A 332 -14.37 1.88 15.17
N TYR A 333 -13.39 2.06 14.29
CA TYR A 333 -13.36 3.15 13.31
C TYR A 333 -14.42 2.98 12.20
N TYR A 334 -14.91 1.75 11.98
CA TYR A 334 -15.88 1.43 10.95
C TYR A 334 -17.29 1.63 11.51
N ASP A 335 -17.72 2.89 11.54
CA ASP A 335 -19.03 3.35 11.99
C ASP A 335 -19.89 3.85 10.81
N GLU A 336 -21.07 4.39 11.12
CA GLU A 336 -21.99 4.93 10.11
C GLU A 336 -21.37 6.10 9.34
N ALA A 337 -20.53 6.90 9.99
CA ALA A 337 -19.84 8.01 9.36
C ALA A 337 -18.81 7.51 8.34
N TYR A 338 -18.02 6.48 8.67
CA TYR A 338 -17.10 5.86 7.73
C TYR A 338 -17.81 5.18 6.57
N LEU A 339 -18.89 4.42 6.84
CA LEU A 339 -19.73 3.82 5.81
C LEU A 339 -20.26 4.90 4.84
N SER A 340 -20.82 5.98 5.38
CA SER A 340 -21.32 7.12 4.60
C SER A 340 -20.21 7.75 3.75
N ALA A 341 -19.00 7.93 4.29
CA ALA A 341 -17.88 8.49 3.53
C ALA A 341 -17.55 7.65 2.30
N LYS A 342 -17.61 6.32 2.42
CA LYS A 342 -17.33 5.42 1.30
C LYS A 342 -18.48 5.34 0.29
N ILE A 343 -19.73 5.39 0.75
CA ILE A 343 -20.89 5.50 -0.15
C ILE A 343 -20.79 6.77 -0.99
N ALA A 344 -20.45 7.90 -0.36
CA ALA A 344 -20.22 9.17 -1.06
C ALA A 344 -19.10 9.06 -2.11
N HIS A 345 -18.02 8.32 -1.80
CA HIS A 345 -16.97 8.05 -2.78
C HIS A 345 -17.47 7.28 -4.02
N CYS A 346 -18.35 6.31 -3.82
CA CYS A 346 -18.96 5.56 -4.93
C CYS A 346 -19.78 6.49 -5.82
N PHE A 347 -20.63 7.34 -5.23
CA PHE A 347 -21.45 8.27 -6.02
C PHE A 347 -20.64 9.35 -6.73
N ARG A 348 -19.55 9.82 -6.12
CA ARG A 348 -18.61 10.75 -6.78
C ARG A 348 -18.04 10.14 -8.05
N ASP A 349 -17.61 8.88 -7.98
CA ASP A 349 -16.98 8.20 -9.13
C ASP A 349 -18.00 7.88 -10.23
N LEU A 350 -19.29 7.73 -9.87
CA LEU A 350 -20.42 7.63 -10.80
C LEU A 350 -20.93 8.99 -11.32
N GLY A 351 -20.34 10.10 -10.89
CA GLY A 351 -20.74 11.46 -11.30
C GLY A 351 -22.07 11.95 -10.71
N ASP A 352 -22.54 11.36 -9.61
CA ASP A 352 -23.78 11.74 -8.93
C ASP A 352 -23.48 12.68 -7.75
N ASP A 353 -23.45 13.98 -8.03
CA ASP A 353 -23.07 15.00 -7.05
C ASP A 353 -24.10 15.12 -5.91
N ASP A 354 -25.40 14.99 -6.20
CA ASP A 354 -26.47 15.08 -5.18
C ASP A 354 -26.33 14.00 -4.10
N ARG A 355 -26.17 12.74 -4.51
CA ARG A 355 -25.95 11.64 -3.55
C ARG A 355 -24.57 11.75 -2.91
N THR A 356 -23.56 12.24 -3.64
CA THR A 356 -22.24 12.51 -3.04
C THR A 356 -22.35 13.50 -1.89
N ALA A 357 -23.01 14.64 -2.08
CA ALA A 357 -23.21 15.65 -1.04
C ALA A 357 -23.97 15.07 0.16
N THR A 358 -25.09 14.37 -0.09
CA THR A 358 -25.92 13.77 0.97
C THR A 358 -25.10 12.85 1.89
N TYR A 359 -24.33 11.92 1.32
CA TYR A 359 -23.55 10.98 2.11
C TYR A 359 -22.26 11.60 2.67
N ALA A 360 -21.67 12.60 1.98
CA ALA A 360 -20.53 13.34 2.50
C ALA A 360 -20.92 14.15 3.75
N GLU A 361 -22.09 14.79 3.76
CA GLU A 361 -22.62 15.48 4.96
C GLU A 361 -22.82 14.52 6.12
N ARG A 362 -23.47 13.36 5.90
CA ARG A 362 -23.64 12.32 6.93
C ARG A 362 -22.31 11.86 7.50
N SER A 363 -21.30 11.72 6.64
CA SER A 363 -19.96 11.29 7.07
C SER A 363 -19.21 12.30 7.96
N LEU A 364 -19.73 13.53 8.10
CA LEU A 364 -19.17 14.53 9.02
C LEU A 364 -19.62 14.32 10.47
N ASP A 365 -20.62 13.46 10.73
CA ASP A 365 -21.01 12.98 12.07
C ASP A 365 -20.03 11.92 12.59
N MET A 366 -18.74 12.19 12.41
CA MET A 366 -17.65 11.33 12.84
C MET A 366 -17.09 11.80 14.18
N ALA A 367 -16.56 10.86 14.97
CA ALA A 367 -15.91 11.17 16.23
C ALA A 367 -14.76 12.18 16.09
N ASP A 368 -14.49 12.92 17.17
CA ASP A 368 -13.33 13.81 17.23
C ASP A 368 -12.00 13.06 17.21
N GLY A 369 -10.92 13.78 16.86
CA GLY A 369 -9.57 13.22 16.76
C GLY A 369 -9.20 12.65 15.38
N TYR A 370 -10.14 12.60 14.43
CA TYR A 370 -9.92 12.14 13.05
C TYR A 370 -9.79 13.30 12.05
N GLN A 371 -8.91 14.27 12.34
CA GLN A 371 -8.78 15.49 11.53
C GLN A 371 -8.45 15.19 10.06
N ARG A 372 -7.59 14.19 9.81
CA ARG A 372 -7.28 13.73 8.45
C ARG A 372 -8.52 13.17 7.75
N GLY A 373 -9.29 12.30 8.41
CA GLY A 373 -10.52 11.72 7.86
C GLY A 373 -11.54 12.82 7.51
N ARG A 374 -11.72 13.77 8.43
CA ARG A 374 -12.60 14.93 8.26
C ARG A 374 -12.21 15.78 7.05
N SER A 375 -10.91 15.96 6.79
CA SER A 375 -10.44 16.67 5.58
C SER A 375 -10.88 15.99 4.28
N PHE A 376 -10.87 14.65 4.21
CA PHE A 376 -11.32 13.92 3.03
C PHE A 376 -12.82 14.06 2.81
N ASN A 377 -13.61 13.94 3.88
CA ASN A 377 -15.06 14.04 3.83
C ASN A 377 -15.52 15.45 3.42
N LEU A 378 -14.87 16.49 3.95
CA LEU A 378 -15.13 17.87 3.54
C LEU A 378 -14.71 18.16 2.09
N CYS A 379 -13.60 17.60 1.60
CA CYS A 379 -13.25 17.71 0.18
C CYS A 379 -14.28 17.04 -0.73
N LEU A 380 -14.83 15.91 -0.30
CA LEU A 380 -15.86 15.20 -1.04
C LEU A 380 -17.14 16.04 -1.15
N LEU A 381 -17.54 16.67 -0.04
CA LEU A 381 -18.67 17.61 0.00
C LEU A 381 -18.42 18.86 -0.86
N ALA A 382 -17.27 19.51 -0.71
CA ALA A 382 -16.91 20.68 -1.51
C ALA A 382 -16.86 20.34 -3.02
N GLY A 383 -16.36 19.16 -3.37
CA GLY A 383 -16.34 18.66 -4.74
C GLY A 383 -17.74 18.47 -5.31
N ALA A 384 -18.67 17.93 -4.52
CA ALA A 384 -20.07 17.75 -4.93
C ALA A 384 -20.77 19.09 -5.21
N HIS A 385 -20.51 20.12 -4.40
CA HIS A 385 -21.09 21.46 -4.63
C HIS A 385 -20.46 22.24 -5.80
N ALA A 386 -19.26 21.86 -6.26
CA ALA A 386 -18.47 22.69 -7.16
C ALA A 386 -19.16 23.01 -8.50
N GLY A 387 -20.09 22.18 -8.98
CA GLY A 387 -20.84 22.41 -10.21
C GLY A 387 -22.04 23.35 -10.02
N ASP A 388 -22.87 23.09 -9.01
CA ASP A 388 -24.17 23.76 -8.84
C ASP A 388 -24.13 24.95 -7.88
N ASP A 389 -23.28 24.90 -6.84
CA ASP A 389 -23.07 25.98 -5.87
C ASP A 389 -21.56 26.18 -5.61
N PRO A 390 -20.86 26.88 -6.52
CA PRO A 390 -19.42 27.11 -6.40
C PRO A 390 -19.05 27.94 -5.17
N LEU A 391 -19.97 28.75 -4.62
CA LEU A 391 -19.71 29.54 -3.41
C LEU A 391 -19.77 28.66 -2.15
N GLU A 392 -20.71 27.72 -2.09
CA GLU A 392 -20.75 26.72 -1.02
C GLU A 392 -19.53 25.80 -1.09
N ALA A 393 -19.12 25.39 -2.29
CA ALA A 393 -17.88 24.63 -2.50
C ALA A 393 -16.65 25.38 -1.97
N VAL A 394 -16.54 26.69 -2.21
CA VAL A 394 -15.49 27.55 -1.63
C VAL A 394 -15.61 27.58 -0.11
N ARG A 395 -16.80 27.84 0.45
CA ARG A 395 -17.00 27.91 1.90
C ARG A 395 -16.59 26.62 2.62
N VAL A 396 -16.95 25.47 2.07
CA VAL A 396 -16.54 24.16 2.61
C VAL A 396 -15.04 23.93 2.37
N GLY A 397 -14.54 24.29 1.18
CA GLY A 397 -13.13 24.17 0.80
C GLY A 397 -12.17 24.98 1.68
N GLU A 398 -12.56 26.17 2.13
CA GLU A 398 -11.76 27.00 3.04
C GLU A 398 -11.53 26.30 4.39
N ARG A 399 -12.55 25.61 4.91
CA ARG A 399 -12.41 24.79 6.13
C ARG A 399 -11.40 23.65 5.93
N VAL A 400 -11.33 23.10 4.72
CA VAL A 400 -10.32 22.09 4.39
C VAL A 400 -8.93 22.70 4.36
N ALA A 401 -8.77 23.87 3.72
CA ALA A 401 -7.48 24.55 3.64
C ALA A 401 -6.89 24.80 5.04
N ASP A 402 -7.72 25.26 5.98
CA ASP A 402 -7.33 25.47 7.38
C ASP A 402 -6.86 24.17 8.07
N ILE A 403 -7.57 23.05 7.84
CA ILE A 403 -7.19 21.75 8.40
C ILE A 403 -5.88 21.26 7.79
N VAL A 404 -5.74 21.36 6.47
CA VAL A 404 -4.64 20.76 5.70
C VAL A 404 -3.31 21.49 5.92
N GLU A 405 -3.32 22.80 6.24
CA GLU A 405 -2.10 23.55 6.58
C GLU A 405 -1.33 22.94 7.78
N GLY A 406 -2.03 22.28 8.70
CA GLY A 406 -1.44 21.61 9.87
C GLY A 406 -1.22 20.10 9.73
N LEU A 407 -1.61 19.49 8.61
CA LEU A 407 -1.58 18.03 8.43
C LEU A 407 -0.39 17.57 7.57
N GLY A 408 0.36 16.58 8.07
CA GLY A 408 1.38 15.89 7.29
C GLY A 408 0.80 14.80 6.39
N SER A 409 -0.04 15.14 5.40
CA SER A 409 -0.73 14.19 4.51
C SER A 409 -0.79 14.69 3.06
N ARG A 410 0.06 14.16 2.17
CA ARG A 410 0.03 14.49 0.73
C ARG A 410 -1.29 14.16 0.07
N ARG A 411 -1.94 13.07 0.47
CA ARG A 411 -3.27 12.72 -0.05
C ARG A 411 -4.32 13.78 0.25
N SER A 412 -4.26 14.40 1.43
CA SER A 412 -5.18 15.50 1.78
C SER A 412 -4.96 16.71 0.86
N HIS A 413 -3.71 17.03 0.53
CA HIS A 413 -3.40 18.05 -0.48
C HIS A 413 -3.91 17.66 -1.89
N SER A 414 -3.82 16.39 -2.29
CA SER A 414 -4.37 15.92 -3.57
C SER A 414 -5.88 16.04 -3.66
N TYR A 415 -6.61 15.71 -2.58
CA TYR A 415 -8.06 15.91 -2.51
C TYR A 415 -8.42 17.39 -2.65
N LEU A 416 -7.70 18.28 -1.96
CA LEU A 416 -7.92 19.72 -2.07
C LEU A 416 -7.58 20.26 -3.47
N ARG A 417 -6.53 19.74 -4.12
CA ARG A 417 -6.22 20.03 -5.53
C ARG A 417 -7.35 19.59 -6.47
N ALA A 418 -8.01 18.47 -6.21
CA ALA A 418 -9.14 18.00 -7.01
C ALA A 418 -10.34 18.96 -6.91
N VAL A 419 -10.65 19.47 -5.71
CA VAL A 419 -11.69 20.52 -5.53
C VAL A 419 -11.32 21.78 -6.32
N ARG A 420 -10.08 22.26 -6.18
CA ARG A 420 -9.55 23.41 -6.95
C ARG A 420 -9.68 23.21 -8.47
N HIS A 421 -9.46 21.99 -8.95
CA HIS A 421 -9.58 21.68 -10.37
C HIS A 421 -11.04 21.70 -10.83
N ARG A 422 -11.96 21.15 -10.04
CA ARG A 422 -13.40 21.12 -10.37
C ARG A 422 -14.01 22.52 -10.41
N LEU A 423 -13.55 23.42 -9.54
CA LEU A 423 -13.92 24.83 -9.54
C LEU A 423 -13.34 25.65 -10.72
N ALA A 424 -12.51 25.06 -11.57
CA ALA A 424 -11.84 25.80 -12.63
C ALA A 424 -12.78 26.43 -13.67
N ALA A 425 -13.97 25.85 -13.85
CA ALA A 425 -14.99 26.39 -14.74
C ALA A 425 -15.64 27.69 -14.21
N HIS A 426 -15.42 28.04 -12.95
CA HIS A 426 -16.05 29.18 -12.27
C HIS A 426 -15.06 30.30 -11.91
N ASP A 427 -13.91 30.36 -12.60
CA ASP A 427 -12.81 31.30 -12.30
C ASP A 427 -13.17 32.78 -12.42
N GLN A 428 -14.26 33.11 -13.12
CA GLN A 428 -14.78 34.47 -13.20
C GLN A 428 -15.37 34.98 -11.87
N ILE A 429 -15.68 34.08 -10.93
CA ILE A 429 -16.18 34.43 -9.59
C ILE A 429 -14.97 34.79 -8.72
N PRO A 430 -14.86 36.02 -8.20
CA PRO A 430 -13.69 36.46 -7.44
C PRO A 430 -13.33 35.55 -6.26
N GLU A 431 -14.33 35.11 -5.48
CA GLU A 431 -14.14 34.23 -4.33
C GLU A 431 -13.60 32.86 -4.74
N VAL A 432 -14.02 32.36 -5.91
CA VAL A 432 -13.48 31.11 -6.47
C VAL A 432 -12.02 31.30 -6.89
N ALA A 433 -11.70 32.38 -7.59
CA ALA A 433 -10.32 32.67 -8.01
C ALA A 433 -9.39 32.78 -6.79
N GLU A 434 -9.80 33.53 -5.76
CA GLU A 434 -9.04 33.70 -4.51
C GLU A 434 -8.81 32.36 -3.79
N PHE A 435 -9.86 31.55 -3.64
CA PHE A 435 -9.75 30.21 -3.05
C PHE A 435 -8.80 29.32 -3.85
N ARG A 436 -8.90 29.33 -5.19
CA ARG A 436 -8.03 28.52 -6.05
C ARG A 436 -6.56 28.93 -5.94
N ASP A 437 -6.27 30.22 -5.76
CA ASP A 437 -4.93 30.73 -5.52
C ASP A 437 -4.42 30.35 -4.13
N ARG A 438 -5.26 30.44 -3.09
CA ARG A 438 -4.94 29.96 -1.74
C ARG A 438 -4.57 28.48 -1.77
N VAL A 439 -5.40 27.64 -2.39
CA VAL A 439 -5.13 26.20 -2.51
C VAL A 439 -3.83 25.94 -3.25
N ALA A 440 -3.52 26.71 -4.30
CA ALA A 440 -2.24 26.60 -5.00
C ALA A 440 -1.06 26.86 -4.05
N ALA A 441 -1.15 27.89 -3.21
CA ALA A 441 -0.11 28.23 -2.25
C ALA A 441 0.03 27.18 -1.12
N VAL A 442 -1.08 26.68 -0.57
CA VAL A 442 -1.07 25.65 0.49
C VAL A 442 -0.49 24.34 -0.03
N THR A 443 -0.89 23.92 -1.22
CA THR A 443 -0.49 22.62 -1.78
C THR A 443 0.91 22.62 -2.41
N ALA A 444 1.48 23.79 -2.74
CA ALA A 444 2.87 23.91 -3.21
C ALA A 444 3.91 23.76 -2.09
N ARG A 445 3.51 23.87 -0.82
CA ARG A 445 4.39 23.74 0.36
C ARG A 445 4.54 22.29 0.85
N ALA A 446 3.78 21.35 0.30
CA ALA A 446 3.73 19.93 0.66
C ALA A 446 4.51 19.05 -0.32
#